data_AF-A0A350ZXV2-F1
#
_entry.id   AF-A0A350ZXV2-F1
#
_cell.length_a   1.000
_cell.length_b   1.000
_cell.length_c   1.000
_cell.angle_alpha   90.00
_cell.angle_beta   90.00
_cell.angle_gamma   90.00
#
_symmetry.space_group_name_H-M   'P 1'
#
loop_
_entity.id
_entity.type
_entity.pdbx_description
1 polymer ?
#
loop_
_entity_poly.entity_id
_entity_poly.type
_entity_poly.pdbx_seq_one_letter_code
_entity_poly.pdbx_strand_id
1 'polypeptide(L)'
;ILDAREALQKGLLSRVVDDERVFEEAALSAERICAGAPLVARWHKQWVRRLMTGAPLDEAERRAAFDFLATEDYREGLDAFLNKRAPVFKGR
;
A
#
# COMPACT_ATOMS: atom_id res chain seq x y z
N ILE A 1 -4.21 -4.73 -30.03
CA ILE A 1 -4.78 -5.45 -28.87
C ILE A 1 -3.66 -6.34 -28.34
N LEU A 2 -3.40 -6.32 -27.02
CA LEU A 2 -2.33 -7.10 -26.38
C LEU A 2 -2.95 -8.30 -25.66
N ASP A 3 -2.22 -9.41 -25.58
CA ASP A 3 -2.58 -10.47 -24.65
C ASP A 3 -2.13 -10.15 -23.21
N ALA A 4 -2.57 -10.96 -22.23
CA ALA A 4 -2.28 -10.73 -20.82
C ALA A 4 -0.76 -10.79 -20.51
N ARG A 5 -0.01 -11.67 -21.17
CA ARG A 5 1.44 -11.82 -20.93
C ARG A 5 2.21 -10.64 -21.51
N GLU A 6 1.85 -10.18 -22.70
CA GLU A 6 2.40 -8.97 -23.32
C GLU A 6 2.10 -7.72 -22.47
N ALA A 7 0.87 -7.60 -21.96
CA ALA A 7 0.48 -6.49 -21.09
C ALA A 7 1.26 -6.46 -19.76
N LEU A 8 1.51 -7.65 -19.18
CA LEU A 8 2.38 -7.79 -18.00
C LEU A 8 3.82 -7.35 -18.29
N GLN A 9 4.42 -7.82 -19.40
CA GLN A 9 5.77 -7.43 -19.80
C GLN A 9 5.94 -5.92 -20.02
N LYS A 10 4.86 -5.25 -20.47
CA LYS A 10 4.83 -3.79 -20.65
C LYS A 10 4.50 -3.00 -19.38
N GLY A 11 4.32 -3.68 -18.24
CA GLY A 11 4.03 -3.06 -16.94
C GLY A 11 2.60 -2.53 -16.79
N LEU A 12 1.68 -2.94 -17.65
CA LEU A 12 0.26 -2.57 -17.55
C LEU A 12 -0.50 -3.43 -16.54
N LEU A 13 -0.01 -4.66 -16.31
CA LEU A 13 -0.52 -5.59 -15.31
C LEU A 13 0.57 -5.86 -14.28
N SER A 14 0.18 -6.23 -13.06
CA SER A 14 1.10 -6.63 -11.98
C SER A 14 1.21 -8.15 -11.83
N ARG A 15 0.25 -8.91 -12.37
CA ARG A 15 0.19 -10.37 -12.32
C ARG A 15 -0.70 -10.90 -13.46
N VAL A 16 -0.42 -12.13 -13.89
CA VAL A 16 -1.31 -12.92 -14.76
C VAL A 16 -1.50 -14.28 -14.08
N VAL A 17 -2.74 -14.75 -14.03
CA VAL A 17 -3.16 -16.01 -13.40
C VAL A 17 -4.17 -16.70 -14.32
N ASP A 18 -4.46 -17.98 -14.07
CA ASP A 18 -5.50 -18.71 -14.80
C ASP A 18 -6.88 -18.06 -14.58
N ASP A 19 -7.75 -18.13 -15.59
CA ASP A 19 -9.03 -17.42 -15.63
C ASP A 19 -9.90 -17.75 -14.40
N GLU A 20 -9.92 -19.01 -13.98
CA GLU A 20 -10.71 -19.49 -12.83
C GLU A 20 -10.20 -18.92 -11.49
N ARG A 21 -8.96 -18.43 -11.45
CA ARG A 21 -8.30 -17.93 -10.24
C ARG A 21 -8.32 -16.41 -10.11
N VAL A 22 -8.77 -15.69 -11.14
CA VAL A 22 -8.73 -14.21 -11.16
C VAL A 22 -9.43 -13.61 -9.94
N PHE A 23 -10.63 -14.11 -9.60
CA PHE A 23 -11.38 -13.59 -8.47
C PHE A 23 -10.69 -13.89 -7.13
N GLU A 24 -10.24 -15.14 -6.94
CA GLU A 24 -9.52 -15.57 -5.73
C GLU A 24 -8.27 -14.69 -5.51
N GLU A 25 -7.45 -14.52 -6.55
CA GLU A 25 -6.20 -13.77 -6.47
C GLU A 25 -6.41 -12.27 -6.26
N ALA A 26 -7.49 -11.70 -6.84
CA ALA A 26 -7.90 -10.33 -6.57
C ALA A 26 -8.36 -10.15 -5.12
N ALA A 27 -9.19 -11.06 -4.61
CA ALA A 27 -9.67 -11.04 -3.22
C ALA A 27 -8.50 -11.15 -2.23
N LEU A 28 -7.60 -12.11 -2.42
CA LEU A 28 -6.39 -12.26 -1.59
C LEU A 28 -5.48 -11.02 -1.65
N SER A 29 -5.45 -10.32 -2.78
CA SER A 29 -4.69 -9.07 -2.89
C SER A 29 -5.35 -7.94 -2.09
N ALA A 30 -6.68 -7.84 -2.14
CA ALA A 30 -7.44 -6.89 -1.33
C ALA A 30 -7.30 -7.18 0.17
N GLU A 31 -7.37 -8.44 0.58
CA GLU A 31 -7.20 -8.85 1.99
C GLU A 31 -5.84 -8.41 2.54
N ARG A 32 -4.76 -8.61 1.79
CA ARG A 32 -3.41 -8.18 2.19
C ARG A 32 -3.31 -6.66 2.35
N ILE A 33 -3.97 -5.90 1.49
CA ILE A 33 -4.03 -4.43 1.59
C ILE A 33 -4.84 -4.02 2.83
N CYS A 34 -6.00 -4.65 3.05
CA CYS A 34 -6.89 -4.37 4.18
C CYS A 34 -6.29 -4.78 5.53
N ALA A 35 -5.36 -5.75 5.56
CA ALA A 35 -4.62 -6.13 6.76
C ALA A 35 -3.56 -5.10 7.19
N GLY A 36 -3.22 -4.14 6.31
CA GLY A 36 -2.26 -3.07 6.60
C GLY A 36 -2.90 -1.85 7.28
N ALA A 37 -2.05 -0.96 7.81
CA ALA A 37 -2.50 0.28 8.43
C ALA A 37 -3.14 1.21 7.38
N PRO A 38 -4.44 1.55 7.49
CA PRO A 38 -5.18 2.22 6.43
C PRO A 38 -4.72 3.67 6.19
N LEU A 39 -4.27 4.39 7.23
CA LEU A 39 -3.74 5.75 7.06
C LEU A 39 -2.44 5.75 6.25
N VAL A 40 -1.52 4.83 6.54
CA VAL A 40 -0.25 4.71 5.81
C VAL A 40 -0.49 4.28 4.36
N ALA A 41 -1.43 3.35 4.11
CA ALA A 41 -1.80 2.98 2.74
C ALA A 41 -2.31 4.19 1.93
N ARG A 42 -3.12 5.06 2.55
CA ARG A 42 -3.61 6.31 1.93
C ARG A 42 -2.46 7.28 1.68
N TRP A 43 -1.61 7.52 2.68
CA TRP A 43 -0.48 8.43 2.55
C TRP A 43 0.54 7.97 1.51
N HIS A 44 0.88 6.69 1.45
CA HIS A 44 1.77 6.18 0.40
C HIS A 44 1.20 6.44 -0.99
N LYS A 45 -0.11 6.23 -1.20
CA LYS A 45 -0.75 6.54 -2.49
C LYS A 45 -0.72 8.04 -2.81
N GLN A 46 -0.92 8.88 -1.81
CA GLN A 46 -0.80 10.34 -1.95
C GLN A 46 0.62 10.77 -2.30
N TRP A 47 1.63 10.24 -1.60
CA TRP A 47 3.03 10.57 -1.81
C TRP A 47 3.54 10.12 -3.18
N VAL A 48 3.18 8.91 -3.62
CA VAL A 48 3.49 8.45 -4.98
C VAL A 48 2.92 9.43 -6.02
N ARG A 49 1.65 9.83 -5.88
CA ARG A 49 1.04 10.84 -6.77
C ARG A 49 1.76 12.18 -6.72
N ARG A 50 2.15 12.64 -5.52
CA ARG A 50 2.89 13.90 -5.35
C ARG A 50 4.28 13.84 -5.98
N LEU A 51 4.97 12.71 -5.90
CA LEU A 51 6.29 12.53 -6.51
C LEU A 51 6.23 12.42 -8.04
N MET A 52 5.13 11.89 -8.59
CA MET A 52 4.92 11.81 -10.03
C MET A 52 4.78 13.17 -10.73
N THR A 53 4.60 14.28 -10.00
CA THR A 53 4.63 15.63 -10.59
C THR A 53 6.04 16.06 -11.00
N GLY A 54 7.09 15.37 -10.52
CA GLY A 54 8.49 15.66 -10.81
C GLY A 54 9.05 16.88 -10.07
N ALA A 55 8.22 17.66 -9.37
CA ALA A 55 8.67 18.78 -8.56
C ALA A 55 9.32 18.28 -7.26
N PRO A 56 10.46 18.84 -6.83
CA PRO A 56 11.09 18.48 -5.57
C PRO A 56 10.13 18.72 -4.40
N LEU A 57 10.30 17.95 -3.33
CA LEU A 57 9.56 18.16 -2.08
C LEU A 57 10.16 19.33 -1.32
N ASP A 58 9.31 20.22 -0.82
CA ASP A 58 9.72 21.26 0.13
C ASP A 58 9.99 20.67 1.53
N GLU A 59 10.46 21.51 2.46
CA GLU A 59 10.77 21.04 3.82
C GLU A 59 9.51 20.60 4.60
N ALA A 60 8.38 21.27 4.39
CA ALA A 60 7.13 20.94 5.07
C ALA A 60 6.60 19.58 4.61
N GLU A 61 6.66 19.29 3.31
CA GLU A 61 6.29 18.00 2.73
C GLU A 61 7.20 16.87 3.23
N ARG A 62 8.50 17.11 3.31
CA ARG A 62 9.45 16.14 3.88
C ARG A 62 9.16 15.85 5.35
N ARG A 63 8.76 16.86 6.12
CA ARG A 63 8.39 16.69 7.53
C ARG A 63 7.06 15.94 7.66
N ALA A 64 6.06 16.27 6.84
CA ALA A 64 4.76 15.60 6.83
C ALA A 64 4.84 14.10 6.48
N ALA A 65 5.90 13.66 5.78
CA ALA A 65 6.14 12.24 5.54
C ALA A 65 6.32 11.41 6.84
N PHE A 66 6.58 12.06 7.98
CA PHE A 66 6.72 11.43 9.30
C PHE A 66 5.46 11.50 10.18
N ASP A 67 4.37 12.10 9.70
CA ASP A 67 3.14 12.27 10.50
C ASP A 67 2.54 10.94 10.98
N PHE A 68 2.85 9.84 10.29
CA PHE A 68 2.41 8.50 10.70
C PHE A 68 2.90 8.10 12.10
N LEU A 69 4.03 8.64 12.56
CA LEU A 69 4.59 8.35 13.90
C LEU A 69 3.64 8.74 15.03
N ALA A 70 2.72 9.69 14.79
CA ALA A 70 1.77 10.16 15.78
C ALA A 70 0.49 9.29 15.87
N THR A 71 0.29 8.34 14.96
CA THR A 71 -0.94 7.52 14.88
C THR A 71 -1.04 6.47 16.01
N GLU A 72 -2.25 6.07 16.36
CA GLU A 72 -2.46 4.84 17.17
C GLU A 72 -1.95 3.61 16.41
N ASP A 73 -2.17 3.57 15.10
CA ASP A 73 -1.75 2.45 14.25
C ASP A 73 -0.24 2.21 14.25
N TYR A 74 0.58 3.27 14.33
CA TYR A 74 2.04 3.11 14.46
C TYR A 74 2.43 2.43 15.77
N ARG A 75 1.82 2.86 16.89
CA ARG A 75 2.05 2.26 18.22
C ARG A 75 1.60 0.81 18.26
N GLU A 76 0.41 0.53 17.72
CA GLU A 76 -0.13 -0.82 17.58
C GLU A 76 0.75 -1.71 16.71
N GLY A 77 1.21 -1.22 15.56
CA GLY A 77 2.10 -1.98 14.68
C GLY A 77 3.42 -2.35 15.35
N LEU A 78 4.00 -1.41 16.10
CA LEU A 78 5.23 -1.65 16.86
C LEU A 78 5.01 -2.67 17.98
N ASP A 79 3.96 -2.51 18.79
CA ASP A 79 3.61 -3.45 19.86
C ASP A 79 3.31 -4.85 19.31
N ALA A 80 2.49 -4.94 18.27
CA ALA A 80 2.12 -6.21 17.65
C ALA A 80 3.34 -6.95 17.09
N PHE A 81 4.25 -6.24 16.44
CA PHE A 81 5.49 -6.79 15.93
C PHE A 81 6.39 -7.33 17.07
N LEU A 82 6.62 -6.53 18.10
CA LEU A 82 7.45 -6.91 19.25
C LEU A 82 6.87 -8.12 20.00
N ASN A 83 5.54 -8.20 20.10
CA ASN A 83 4.83 -9.30 20.75
C ASN A 83 4.47 -10.46 19.81
N LYS A 84 4.93 -10.45 18.54
CA LYS A 84 4.69 -11.50 17.53
C LYS A 84 3.21 -11.85 17.34
N ARG A 85 2.33 -10.85 17.40
CA ARG A 85 0.89 -10.98 17.15
C ARG A 85 0.49 -10.22 15.89
N ALA A 86 -0.67 -10.55 15.34
CA ALA A 86 -1.25 -9.75 14.26
C ALA A 86 -1.67 -8.37 14.81
N PRO A 87 -1.39 -7.26 14.10
CA PRO A 87 -1.84 -5.93 14.48
C PRO A 87 -3.34 -5.75 14.22
N VAL A 88 -3.98 -4.91 15.01
CA VAL A 88 -5.38 -4.49 14.84
C VAL A 88 -5.42 -2.98 14.56
N PHE A 89 -5.29 -2.63 13.29
CA PHE A 89 -5.32 -1.24 12.85
C PHE A 89 -6.73 -0.65 12.85
N LYS A 90 -6.86 0.59 13.30
CA LYS A 90 -8.13 1.32 13.49
C LYS A 90 -8.22 2.58 12.64
N GLY A 91 -7.15 2.95 11.92
CA GLY A 91 -7.13 4.11 11.03
C GLY A 91 -7.14 5.46 11.74
N ARG A 92 -6.42 5.53 12.86
CA ARG A 92 -6.25 6.73 13.69
C ARG A 92 -4.89 6.71 14.36
#